data_AF-A0A523SE59-F1
#
_entry.id   AF-A0A523SE59-F1
#
_cell.length_a   1.000
_cell.length_b   1.000
_cell.length_c   1.000
_cell.angle_alpha   90.00
_cell.angle_beta   90.00
_cell.angle_gamma   90.00
#
_symmetry.space_group_name_H-M   'P 1'
#
loop_
_entity.id
_entity.type
_entity.pdbx_description
1 polymer ?
#
loop_
_entity_poly.entity_id
_entity_poly.type
_entity_poly.pdbx_seq_one_letter_code
_entity_poly.pdbx_strand_id
1 'polypeptide(L)'
;MTKKPSSKSPRKQRRRIYKSPLHTHKRLLRCRLDEFLQEDYGFRSMVVKKGDLVRIMRGQFRDTEGKVVKVDYRNVRVYVESGTTTKADGKEVQIPLHPSNLRITQLELDDERKKFIERKVAKIAESE
;
A
#
# COMPACT_ATOMS: atom_id res chain seq x y z
N MET A 1 20.80 -15.69 -18.16
CA MET A 1 20.92 -14.23 -17.90
C MET A 1 21.16 -14.03 -16.41
N THR A 2 22.34 -13.55 -16.01
CA THR A 2 22.65 -13.30 -14.60
C THR A 2 21.90 -12.06 -14.11
N LYS A 3 21.24 -12.14 -12.94
CA LYS A 3 20.59 -10.99 -12.30
C LYS A 3 21.64 -9.91 -12.06
N LYS A 4 21.56 -8.77 -12.76
CA LYS A 4 22.43 -7.62 -12.47
C LYS A 4 22.24 -7.21 -11.01
N PRO A 5 23.29 -7.23 -10.17
CA PRO A 5 23.16 -6.91 -8.76
C PRO A 5 22.74 -5.45 -8.56
N SER A 6 21.87 -5.19 -7.58
CA SER A 6 21.59 -3.82 -7.17
C SER A 6 22.85 -3.20 -6.58
N SER A 7 23.16 -1.95 -6.96
CA SER A 7 24.26 -1.21 -6.36
C SER A 7 24.13 -1.14 -4.83
N LYS A 8 25.20 -1.46 -4.09
CA LYS A 8 25.27 -1.35 -2.62
C LYS A 8 25.36 0.09 -2.10
N SER A 9 25.64 1.06 -2.99
CA SER A 9 25.81 2.47 -2.60
C SER A 9 24.46 3.12 -2.22
N PRO A 10 24.32 3.66 -0.99
CA PRO A 10 23.08 4.30 -0.55
C PRO A 10 22.66 5.48 -1.43
N ARG A 11 23.64 6.27 -1.91
CA ARG A 11 23.40 7.41 -2.81
C ARG A 11 22.72 6.98 -4.10
N LYS A 12 23.19 5.88 -4.72
CA LYS A 12 22.61 5.34 -5.96
C LYS A 12 21.21 4.76 -5.72
N GLN A 13 20.97 4.13 -4.57
CA GLN A 13 19.66 3.58 -4.20
C GLN A 13 18.62 4.67 -3.94
N ARG A 14 18.95 5.71 -3.15
CA ARG A 14 18.04 6.84 -2.87
C ARG A 14 17.69 7.59 -4.16
N ARG A 15 18.68 7.87 -5.02
CA ARG A 15 18.46 8.51 -6.32
C ARG A 15 17.53 7.71 -7.22
N ARG A 16 17.59 6.37 -7.17
CA ARG A 16 16.70 5.49 -7.95
C ARG A 16 15.25 5.64 -7.56
N ILE A 17 14.96 5.71 -6.25
CA ILE A 17 13.59 5.90 -5.75
C ILE A 17 13.10 7.31 -6.08
N TYR A 18 13.93 8.32 -5.84
CA TYR A 18 13.54 9.71 -6.11
C TYR A 18 13.25 9.98 -7.60
N LYS A 19 14.02 9.37 -8.51
CA LYS A 19 13.87 9.55 -9.97
C LYS A 19 12.98 8.46 -10.62
N SER A 20 12.33 7.58 -9.85
CA SER A 20 11.56 6.51 -10.48
C SER A 20 10.30 7.04 -11.20
N PRO A 21 9.90 6.40 -12.32
CA PRO A 21 8.66 6.75 -13.01
C PRO A 21 7.42 6.29 -12.22
N LEU A 22 6.26 6.90 -12.51
CA LEU A 22 5.01 6.67 -11.78
C LEU A 22 4.56 5.20 -11.74
N HIS A 23 4.69 4.45 -12.84
CA HIS A 23 4.31 3.04 -12.85
C HIS A 23 5.12 2.19 -11.85
N THR A 24 6.36 2.60 -11.55
CA THR A 24 7.21 1.91 -10.57
C THR A 24 6.77 2.24 -9.14
N HIS A 25 6.17 3.42 -8.90
CA HIS A 25 5.66 3.81 -7.58
C HIS A 25 4.50 2.94 -7.11
N LYS A 26 3.73 2.34 -8.04
CA LYS A 26 2.70 1.35 -7.71
C LYS A 26 3.25 0.20 -6.86
N ARG A 27 4.52 -0.20 -7.06
CA ARG A 27 5.16 -1.25 -6.25
C ARG A 27 5.52 -0.76 -4.85
N LEU A 28 5.80 0.53 -4.68
CA LEU A 28 6.13 1.14 -3.39
C LEU A 28 4.88 1.33 -2.51
N LEU A 29 3.70 1.40 -3.12
CA LEU A 29 2.40 1.48 -2.45
C LEU A 29 1.87 0.14 -1.92
N ARG A 30 2.74 -0.85 -1.75
CA ARG A 30 2.34 -2.13 -1.13
C ARG A 30 2.15 -1.97 0.37
N CYS A 31 1.06 -2.52 0.85
CA CYS A 31 0.64 -2.56 2.24
C CYS A 31 0.48 -4.02 2.69
N ARG A 32 0.62 -4.27 3.99
CA ARG A 32 0.45 -5.60 4.58
C ARG A 32 -1.05 -5.92 4.63
N LEU A 33 -1.42 -7.15 4.28
CA LEU A 33 -2.79 -7.63 4.50
C LEU A 33 -3.02 -7.96 5.98
N ASP A 34 -4.27 -8.04 6.40
CA ASP A 34 -4.59 -8.61 7.70
C ASP A 34 -4.33 -10.12 7.75
N GLU A 35 -4.43 -10.74 8.93
CA GLU A 35 -4.09 -12.15 9.13
C GLU A 35 -5.09 -13.07 8.44
N PHE A 36 -6.38 -12.78 8.63
CA PHE A 36 -7.48 -13.43 7.91
C PHE A 36 -7.27 -13.44 6.39
N LEU A 37 -7.01 -12.27 5.78
CA LEU A 37 -6.78 -12.19 4.33
C LEU A 37 -5.46 -12.86 3.88
N GLN A 38 -4.48 -13.00 4.77
CA GLN A 38 -3.24 -13.71 4.45
C GLN A 38 -3.46 -15.22 4.40
N GLU A 39 -4.30 -15.75 5.28
CA GLU A 39 -4.69 -17.16 5.30
C GLU A 39 -5.52 -17.49 4.06
N ASP A 40 -6.51 -16.67 3.72
CA ASP A 40 -7.37 -16.89 2.55
C ASP A 40 -6.60 -16.90 1.21
N TYR A 41 -5.70 -15.93 1.02
CA TYR A 41 -5.03 -15.73 -0.27
C TYR A 41 -3.58 -16.20 -0.31
N GLY A 42 -3.00 -16.65 0.81
CA GLY A 42 -1.64 -17.17 0.90
C GLY A 42 -0.52 -16.14 0.70
N PHE A 43 -0.81 -14.82 0.62
CA PHE A 43 0.23 -13.80 0.41
C PHE A 43 0.23 -12.65 1.39
N ARG A 44 1.43 -12.12 1.67
CA ARG A 44 1.67 -11.14 2.73
C ARG A 44 1.20 -9.70 2.45
N SER A 45 1.23 -9.25 1.19
CA SER A 45 1.04 -7.84 0.83
C SER A 45 0.40 -7.60 -0.53
N MET A 46 -0.33 -6.49 -0.62
CA MET A 46 -0.99 -6.01 -1.83
C MET A 46 -0.87 -4.49 -1.99
N VAL A 47 -1.04 -3.97 -3.20
CA VAL A 47 -1.09 -2.53 -3.45
C VAL A 47 -2.43 -1.99 -2.95
N VAL A 48 -2.40 -0.87 -2.22
CA VAL A 48 -3.60 -0.19 -1.73
C VAL A 48 -4.35 0.47 -2.90
N LYS A 49 -5.68 0.34 -2.90
CA LYS A 49 -6.57 1.03 -3.82
C LYS A 49 -7.51 1.96 -3.04
N LYS A 50 -8.10 2.94 -3.74
CA LYS A 50 -9.26 3.67 -3.24
C LYS A 50 -10.35 2.65 -2.86
N GLY A 51 -11.09 2.92 -1.78
CA GLY A 51 -12.20 2.10 -1.29
C GLY A 51 -11.82 0.90 -0.42
N ASP A 52 -10.54 0.52 -0.36
CA ASP A 52 -10.06 -0.48 0.61
C ASP A 52 -10.30 0.01 2.06
N LEU A 53 -10.69 -0.90 2.95
CA LEU A 53 -10.74 -0.65 4.39
C LEU A 53 -9.38 -0.95 5.00
N VAL A 54 -8.86 0.02 5.73
CA VAL A 54 -7.49 -0.04 6.24
C VAL A 54 -7.45 0.36 7.71
N ARG A 55 -6.66 -0.39 8.48
CA ARG A 55 -6.29 -0.07 9.86
C ARG A 55 -4.92 0.60 9.91
N ILE A 56 -4.82 1.67 10.70
CA ILE A 56 -3.56 2.40 10.92
C ILE A 56 -2.80 1.75 12.08
N MET A 57 -1.59 1.27 11.83
CA MET A 57 -0.77 0.54 12.82
C MET A 57 0.20 1.44 13.59
N ARG A 58 0.59 2.58 13.01
CA ARG A 58 1.64 3.46 13.56
C ARG A 58 1.26 4.93 13.40
N GLY A 59 1.63 5.75 14.37
CA GLY A 59 1.42 7.21 14.35
C GLY A 59 0.36 7.67 15.36
N GLN A 60 -0.11 8.90 15.19
CA GLN A 60 -1.10 9.53 16.07
C GLN A 60 -2.48 8.84 15.97
N PHE A 61 -2.87 8.42 14.77
CA PHE A 61 -4.16 7.76 14.48
C PHE A 61 -4.09 6.23 14.62
N ARG A 62 -3.26 5.73 15.54
CA ARG A 62 -3.03 4.29 15.69
C ARG A 62 -4.32 3.57 16.09
N ASP A 63 -4.48 2.33 15.61
CA ASP A 63 -5.59 1.42 15.88
C ASP A 63 -6.96 1.93 15.41
N THR A 64 -6.96 3.00 14.60
CA THR A 64 -8.16 3.50 13.93
C THR A 64 -8.30 2.84 12.56
N GLU A 65 -9.53 2.47 12.22
CA GLU A 65 -9.88 1.97 10.89
C GLU A 65 -10.50 3.08 10.03
N GLY A 66 -10.37 2.96 8.72
CA GLY A 66 -10.99 3.92 7.81
C GLY A 66 -10.84 3.48 6.36
N LYS A 67 -11.73 3.99 5.52
CA LYS A 67 -11.64 3.75 4.08
C LYS A 67 -10.59 4.64 3.44
N VAL A 68 -9.96 4.13 2.39
CA VAL A 68 -9.00 4.89 1.60
C VAL A 68 -9.75 5.81 0.63
N VAL A 69 -9.61 7.12 0.82
CA VAL A 69 -10.23 8.14 -0.03
C VAL A 69 -9.44 8.37 -1.30
N LYS A 70 -8.12 8.48 -1.15
CA LYS A 70 -7.20 8.84 -2.23
C LYS A 70 -5.86 8.17 -2.06
N VAL A 71 -5.31 7.72 -3.18
CA VAL A 71 -3.93 7.23 -3.28
C VAL A 71 -3.14 8.19 -4.17
N ASP A 72 -2.06 8.75 -3.62
CA ASP A 72 -1.14 9.59 -4.37
C ASP A 72 0.08 8.78 -4.80
N TYR A 73 0.10 8.43 -6.08
CA TYR A 73 1.21 7.69 -6.71
C TYR A 73 2.48 8.53 -6.84
N ARG A 74 2.39 9.86 -6.93
CA ARG A 74 3.57 10.72 -7.11
C ARG A 74 4.39 10.74 -5.83
N ASN A 75 3.73 10.95 -4.70
CA ASN A 75 4.38 11.06 -3.38
C ASN A 75 4.41 9.75 -2.60
N VAL A 76 3.81 8.67 -3.13
CA VAL A 76 3.72 7.37 -2.46
C VAL A 76 3.02 7.52 -1.09
N ARG A 77 1.89 8.24 -1.09
CA ARG A 77 1.09 8.52 0.11
C ARG A 77 -0.35 8.06 -0.08
N VAL A 78 -0.98 7.73 1.05
CA VAL A 78 -2.37 7.27 1.14
C VAL A 78 -3.12 8.20 2.07
N TYR A 79 -4.34 8.58 1.69
CA TYR A 79 -5.24 9.38 2.49
C TYR A 79 -6.42 8.51 2.94
N VAL A 80 -6.67 8.51 4.25
CA VAL A 80 -7.67 7.69 4.92
C VAL A 80 -8.70 8.62 5.59
N GLU A 81 -9.98 8.23 5.59
CA GLU A 81 -11.07 9.04 6.15
C GLU A 81 -10.85 9.38 7.63
N SER A 82 -10.39 8.43 8.43
CA SER A 82 -10.15 8.61 9.87
C SER A 82 -8.85 9.36 10.21
N GLY A 83 -7.98 9.60 9.24
CA GLY A 83 -6.72 10.32 9.41
C GLY A 83 -6.83 11.81 9.15
N THR A 84 -7.83 12.50 9.72
CA THR A 84 -8.05 13.94 9.51
C THR A 84 -7.50 14.79 10.65
N THR A 85 -7.20 16.05 10.34
CA THR A 85 -6.87 17.09 11.31
C THR A 85 -7.62 18.37 10.98
N THR A 86 -8.11 19.06 11.99
CA THR A 86 -8.75 20.37 11.87
C THR A 86 -7.71 21.48 11.80
N LYS A 87 -7.78 22.31 10.75
CA LYS A 87 -6.99 23.54 10.64
C LYS A 87 -7.55 24.63 11.56
N ALA A 88 -6.78 25.71 11.73
CA ALA A 88 -7.23 26.90 12.47
C ALA A 88 -8.53 27.50 11.89
N ASP A 89 -8.74 27.38 10.57
CA ASP A 89 -9.95 27.82 9.87
C ASP A 89 -11.16 26.89 10.10
N GLY A 90 -11.05 25.86 10.95
CA GLY A 90 -12.10 24.88 11.24
C GLY A 90 -12.30 23.79 10.17
N LYS A 91 -11.63 23.88 9.02
CA LYS A 91 -11.72 22.88 7.94
C LYS A 91 -10.93 21.61 8.28
N GLU A 92 -11.53 20.45 8.04
CA GLU A 92 -10.87 19.15 8.16
C GLU A 92 -10.02 18.85 6.92
N VAL A 93 -8.78 18.42 7.14
CA VAL A 93 -7.85 18.02 6.08
C VAL A 93 -7.27 16.66 6.41
N GLN A 94 -7.22 15.79 5.39
CA GLN A 94 -6.66 14.47 5.51
C GLN A 94 -5.12 14.51 5.55
N ILE A 95 -4.54 13.77 6.47
CA ILE A 95 -3.10 13.64 6.64
C ILE A 95 -2.56 12.54 5.71
N PRO A 96 -1.44 12.80 5.00
CA PRO A 96 -0.83 11.82 4.13
C PRO A 96 -0.09 10.74 4.92
N LEU A 97 -0.60 9.50 4.87
CA LEU A 97 -0.02 8.34 5.51
C LEU A 97 0.88 7.54 4.56
N HIS A 98 1.91 6.90 5.09
CA HIS A 98 2.75 5.99 4.32
C HIS A 98 2.15 4.57 4.34
N PRO A 99 2.09 3.85 3.21
CA PRO A 99 1.44 2.53 3.10
C PRO A 99 2.03 1.45 4.03
N SER A 100 3.28 1.58 4.47
CA SER A 100 3.88 0.65 5.44
C SER A 100 3.31 0.76 6.85
N ASN A 101 2.68 1.89 7.18
CA ASN A 101 2.07 2.12 8.49
C ASN A 101 0.62 1.61 8.54
N LEU A 102 0.14 1.06 7.44
CA LEU A 102 -1.22 0.63 7.23
C LEU A 102 -1.28 -0.90 7.19
N ARG A 103 -2.45 -1.45 7.50
CA ARG A 103 -2.82 -2.86 7.29
C ARG A 103 -4.19 -2.92 6.62
N ILE A 104 -4.31 -3.65 5.52
CA ILE A 104 -5.59 -3.77 4.81
C ILE A 104 -6.45 -4.80 5.52
N THR A 105 -7.61 -4.36 6.03
CA THR A 105 -8.58 -5.20 6.73
C THR A 105 -9.59 -5.81 5.76
N GLN A 106 -10.07 -5.03 4.78
CA GLN A 106 -10.98 -5.50 3.73
C GLN A 106 -10.56 -4.94 2.37
N LEU A 107 -10.70 -5.75 1.33
CA LEU A 107 -10.35 -5.40 -0.04
C LEU A 107 -11.59 -5.02 -0.84
N GLU A 108 -11.51 -3.94 -1.59
CA GLU A 108 -12.48 -3.67 -2.66
C GLU A 108 -12.11 -4.50 -3.90
N LEU A 109 -12.99 -5.42 -4.28
CA LEU A 109 -12.76 -6.44 -5.30
C LEU A 109 -13.36 -6.06 -6.66
N ASP A 110 -12.56 -5.40 -7.49
CA ASP A 110 -12.85 -5.23 -8.93
C ASP A 110 -12.39 -6.43 -9.75
N ASP A 111 -12.93 -6.60 -10.96
CA ASP A 111 -12.57 -7.70 -11.88
C ASP A 111 -11.07 -7.79 -12.17
N GLU A 112 -10.41 -6.65 -12.38
CA GLU A 112 -8.95 -6.62 -12.58
C GLU A 112 -8.19 -7.09 -11.33
N ARG A 113 -8.72 -6.77 -10.16
CA ARG A 113 -8.09 -7.10 -8.89
C ARG A 113 -8.28 -8.58 -8.56
N LYS A 114 -9.46 -9.14 -8.82
CA LYS A 114 -9.73 -10.58 -8.72
C LYS A 114 -8.78 -11.38 -9.61
N LYS A 115 -8.69 -11.03 -10.90
CA LYS A 115 -7.72 -11.63 -11.85
C LYS A 115 -6.27 -11.49 -11.40
N PHE A 116 -5.91 -10.42 -10.68
CA PHE A 116 -4.57 -10.26 -10.13
C PHE A 116 -4.32 -11.16 -8.92
N ILE A 117 -5.32 -11.32 -8.04
CA ILE A 117 -5.27 -12.21 -6.88
C ILE A 117 -5.14 -13.66 -7.35
N GLU A 118 -6.03 -14.11 -8.24
CA GLU A 118 -6.05 -15.47 -8.80
C GLU A 118 -4.69 -15.84 -9.41
N ARG A 119 -4.13 -14.97 -10.27
CA ARG A 119 -2.79 -15.19 -10.84
C ARG A 119 -1.69 -15.31 -9.78
N LYS A 120 -1.84 -14.60 -8.66
CA LYS A 120 -0.86 -14.63 -7.59
C LYS A 120 -1.00 -15.88 -6.73
N VAL A 121 -2.23 -16.32 -6.49
CA VAL A 121 -2.56 -17.58 -5.78
C VAL A 121 -2.09 -18.78 -6.61
N ALA A 122 -2.42 -18.83 -7.89
CA ALA A 122 -1.97 -19.90 -8.80
C ALA A 122 -0.44 -20.03 -8.80
N LYS A 123 0.27 -18.91 -8.83
CA LYS A 123 1.73 -18.90 -8.77
C LYS A 123 2.29 -19.44 -7.44
N ILE A 124 1.58 -19.25 -6.34
CA ILE A 124 1.98 -19.78 -5.03
C ILE A 124 1.80 -21.30 -5.02
N ALA A 125 0.64 -21.78 -5.49
CA ALA A 125 0.36 -23.21 -5.61
C ALA A 125 1.31 -23.95 -6.57
N GLU A 126 1.79 -23.30 -7.63
CA GLU A 126 2.82 -23.86 -8.54
C GLU A 126 4.22 -23.92 -7.91
N SER A 127 4.47 -23.12 -6.87
CA SER A 127 5.78 -23.01 -6.22
C SER A 127 5.92 -23.84 -4.95
N GLU A 128 4.80 -24.35 -4.45
CA GLU A 128 4.70 -25.37 -3.39
C GLU A 128 4.83 -26.77 -4.00
#